data_AF-A0A3B9Z6N5-F1
#
_entry.id   AF-A0A3B9Z6N5-F1
#
_cell.length_a   1.000
_cell.length_b   1.000
_cell.length_c   1.000
_cell.angle_alpha   90.00
_cell.angle_beta   90.00
_cell.angle_gamma   90.00
#
_symmetry.space_group_name_H-M   'P 1'
#
loop_
_entity.id
_entity.type
_entity.pdbx_description
1 polymer ?
#
loop_
_entity_poly.entity_id
_entity_poly.type
_entity_poly.pdbx_seq_one_letter_code
_entity_poly.pdbx_strand_id
1 'polypeptide(L)'
;MLVPRKARRTRYRVAEPVGASASVTHAMAGSLGIVPTKEIFMSNTRRPRIALLGAGSATFARRLIADVLSWPELADGDIALMDVDQGRLDLIGPLAARMIRDLGVGARLTVTTDRKAALEGADYVITTLAVGYAYEPDRPDVAIPEAHGLHQTVA
;
A
#
# COMPACT_ATOMS: atom_id res chain seq x y z
N MET A 1 -16.24 -44.30 3.26
CA MET A 1 -16.05 -44.19 1.80
C MET A 1 -15.96 -42.71 1.46
N LEU A 2 -14.74 -42.16 1.39
CA LEU A 2 -14.48 -40.72 1.24
C LEU A 2 -14.08 -40.43 -0.21
N VAL A 3 -14.85 -39.59 -0.92
CA VAL A 3 -14.52 -39.19 -2.31
C VAL A 3 -13.56 -38.00 -2.25
N PRO A 4 -12.39 -38.03 -2.92
CA PRO A 4 -11.47 -36.89 -2.89
C PRO A 4 -11.96 -35.79 -3.85
N ARG A 5 -12.19 -34.58 -3.33
CA ARG A 5 -12.45 -33.39 -4.16
C ARG A 5 -11.13 -32.90 -4.77
N LYS A 6 -11.01 -32.94 -6.10
CA LYS A 6 -9.91 -32.32 -6.86
C LYS A 6 -9.85 -30.81 -6.57
N ALA A 7 -8.67 -30.32 -6.16
CA ALA A 7 -8.39 -28.90 -6.04
C ALA A 7 -8.52 -28.19 -7.40
N ARG A 8 -9.43 -27.21 -7.52
CA ARG A 8 -9.51 -26.33 -8.68
C ARG A 8 -8.46 -25.24 -8.55
N ARG A 9 -7.43 -25.27 -9.40
CA ARG A 9 -6.51 -24.14 -9.61
C ARG A 9 -7.28 -22.99 -10.25
N THR A 10 -7.60 -21.96 -9.48
CA THR A 10 -8.09 -20.69 -10.01
C THR A 10 -6.94 -19.99 -10.73
N ARG A 11 -6.99 -19.91 -12.06
CA ARG A 11 -6.05 -19.08 -12.83
C ARG A 11 -6.54 -17.64 -12.77
N TYR A 12 -5.72 -16.73 -12.27
CA TYR A 12 -5.95 -15.30 -12.45
C TYR A 12 -5.69 -14.94 -13.91
N ARG A 13 -6.66 -14.30 -14.56
CA ARG A 13 -6.47 -13.67 -15.86
C ARG A 13 -5.80 -12.32 -15.61
N VAL A 14 -4.60 -12.13 -16.14
CA VAL A 14 -4.01 -10.79 -16.26
C VAL A 14 -4.91 -10.02 -17.23
N ALA A 15 -5.44 -8.88 -16.81
CA ALA A 15 -6.23 -8.02 -17.68
C ALA A 15 -5.29 -7.40 -18.72
N GLU A 16 -5.64 -7.58 -20.00
CA GLU A 16 -4.98 -6.87 -21.10
C GLU A 16 -5.27 -5.36 -20.96
N PRO A 17 -4.29 -4.48 -21.24
CA PRO A 17 -4.51 -3.04 -21.19
C PRO A 17 -5.56 -2.63 -22.21
N VAL A 18 -6.56 -1.88 -21.73
CA VAL A 18 -7.64 -1.30 -22.55
C VAL A 18 -7.02 -0.32 -23.55
N GLY A 19 -7.36 -0.51 -24.81
CA GLY A 19 -6.71 0.13 -25.96
C GLY A 19 -6.62 1.66 -25.88
N ALA A 20 -5.43 2.16 -26.16
CA ALA A 20 -5.21 3.51 -26.65
C ALA A 20 -4.96 3.42 -28.17
N SER A 21 -5.95 3.79 -28.98
CA SER A 21 -5.72 4.06 -30.39
C SER A 21 -5.06 5.43 -30.51
N ALA A 22 -3.77 5.46 -30.84
CA ALA A 22 -3.11 6.65 -31.37
C ALA A 22 -2.39 6.23 -32.64
N SER A 23 -2.91 6.68 -33.79
CA SER A 23 -2.24 6.54 -35.08
C SER A 23 -0.98 7.41 -35.07
N VAL A 24 0.20 6.78 -35.00
CA VAL A 24 1.48 7.47 -35.15
C VAL A 24 1.96 7.26 -36.59
N THR A 25 1.70 8.25 -37.43
CA THR A 25 2.30 8.35 -38.76
C THR A 25 3.82 8.50 -38.60
N HIS A 26 4.56 7.48 -39.04
CA HIS A 26 6.02 7.46 -38.96
C HIS A 26 6.64 8.46 -39.95
N ALA A 27 7.39 9.43 -39.42
CA ALA A 27 8.46 10.08 -40.16
C ALA A 27 9.79 9.44 -39.72
N MET A 28 10.38 8.66 -40.63
CA MET A 28 11.73 8.11 -40.49
C MET A 28 12.75 9.22 -40.72
N ALA A 29 13.56 9.56 -39.71
CA ALA A 29 14.84 10.24 -39.92
C ALA A 29 15.82 9.97 -38.76
N GLY A 30 16.77 9.07 -39.05
CA GLY A 30 18.12 8.92 -38.51
C GLY A 30 18.54 9.61 -37.20
N SER A 31 18.82 8.79 -36.20
CA SER A 31 20.17 8.59 -35.63
C SER A 31 20.05 7.62 -34.46
N LEU A 32 21.03 6.73 -34.29
CA LEU A 32 21.14 5.84 -33.12
C LEU A 32 21.34 6.71 -31.87
N GLY A 33 20.25 7.17 -31.26
CA GLY A 33 20.23 7.75 -29.93
C GLY A 33 19.67 6.72 -28.97
N ILE A 34 20.46 6.33 -27.97
CA ILE A 34 19.93 5.69 -26.78
C ILE A 34 18.91 6.66 -26.19
N VAL A 35 17.62 6.33 -26.29
CA VAL A 35 16.56 7.13 -25.67
C VAL A 35 16.83 7.10 -24.16
N PRO A 36 17.07 8.25 -23.49
CA PRO A 36 17.28 8.24 -22.06
C PRO A 36 16.02 7.67 -21.39
N THR A 37 16.20 6.68 -20.49
CA THR A 37 15.12 5.93 -19.84
C THR A 37 14.05 6.81 -19.17
N LYS A 38 14.37 8.09 -18.91
CA LYS A 38 13.43 9.09 -18.38
C LYS A 38 12.27 9.43 -19.34
N GLU A 39 12.44 9.37 -20.65
CA GLU A 39 11.38 9.74 -21.61
C GLU A 39 10.32 8.64 -21.82
N ILE A 40 10.65 7.39 -21.52
CA ILE A 40 9.74 6.24 -21.74
C ILE A 40 8.65 6.16 -20.65
N PHE A 41 8.81 6.84 -19.50
CA PHE A 41 7.89 6.77 -18.36
C PHE A 41 6.96 7.97 -18.18
N MET A 42 6.98 8.96 -19.07
CA MET A 42 6.08 10.13 -18.96
C MET A 42 4.76 9.89 -19.71
N SER A 43 3.79 9.21 -19.08
CA SER A 43 2.40 9.34 -19.51
C SER A 43 1.32 9.09 -18.46
N ASN A 44 1.65 8.71 -17.21
CA ASN A 44 0.61 8.66 -16.19
C ASN A 44 0.34 10.08 -15.66
N THR A 45 -0.62 10.76 -16.27
CA THR A 45 -1.07 12.12 -15.90
C THR A 45 -1.87 12.14 -14.59
N ARG A 46 -2.14 10.98 -13.99
CA ARG A 46 -2.90 10.85 -12.75
C ARG A 46 -1.97 10.65 -11.56
N ARG A 47 -2.14 11.45 -10.51
CA ARG A 47 -1.51 11.21 -9.20
C ARG A 47 -2.13 9.96 -8.57
N PRO A 48 -1.39 8.86 -8.38
CA PRO A 48 -1.95 7.67 -7.76
C PRO A 48 -2.32 7.95 -6.31
N ARG A 49 -3.48 7.46 -5.86
CA ARG A 49 -3.92 7.57 -4.48
C ARG A 49 -3.84 6.22 -3.77
N ILE A 50 -3.07 6.17 -2.69
CA ILE A 50 -2.80 4.95 -1.92
C ILE A 50 -3.39 5.13 -0.52
N ALA A 51 -4.33 4.26 -0.15
CA ALA A 51 -4.88 4.18 1.19
C ALA A 51 -4.17 3.08 2.00
N LEU A 52 -3.58 3.44 3.13
CA LEU A 52 -2.99 2.52 4.09
C LEU A 52 -3.92 2.39 5.31
N LEU A 53 -4.65 1.28 5.40
CA LEU A 53 -5.54 0.98 6.51
C LEU A 53 -4.79 0.16 7.58
N GLY A 54 -4.82 0.60 8.83
CA GLY A 54 -3.98 0.06 9.91
C GLY A 54 -2.62 0.76 9.99
N ALA A 55 -2.55 2.03 9.58
CA ALA A 55 -1.34 2.83 9.55
C ALA A 55 -0.73 3.09 10.94
N GLY A 56 -1.46 2.80 12.03
CA GLY A 56 -1.01 2.98 13.40
C GLY A 56 0.14 2.05 13.81
N SER A 57 0.47 1.03 13.02
CA SER A 57 1.72 0.28 13.18
C SER A 57 2.89 1.14 12.69
N ALA A 58 3.41 2.04 13.54
CA ALA A 58 4.44 3.00 13.13
C ALA A 58 5.68 2.34 12.49
N THR A 59 6.10 1.18 12.99
CA THR A 59 7.24 0.42 12.41
C THR A 59 6.95 -0.09 11.00
N PHE A 60 5.77 -0.66 10.78
CA PHE A 60 5.40 -1.25 9.49
C PHE A 60 5.00 -0.16 8.49
N ALA A 61 4.15 0.77 8.91
CA ALA A 61 3.67 1.89 8.11
C ALA A 61 4.85 2.76 7.62
N ARG A 62 5.83 3.06 8.48
CA ARG A 62 7.04 3.81 8.07
C ARG A 62 7.77 3.14 6.91
N ARG A 63 7.93 1.81 6.94
CA ARG A 63 8.62 1.08 5.87
C ARG A 63 7.84 1.15 4.56
N LEU A 64 6.53 0.91 4.61
CA LEU A 64 5.67 1.01 3.43
C LEU A 64 5.66 2.41 2.84
N ILE A 65 5.59 3.46 3.67
CA ILE A 65 5.67 4.84 3.20
C ILE A 65 7.03 5.10 2.52
N ALA A 66 8.13 4.63 3.11
CA ALA A 66 9.45 4.77 2.50
C ALA A 66 9.52 4.07 1.14
N ASP A 67 9.00 2.85 1.05
CA ASP A 67 8.95 2.09 -0.19
C ASP A 67 8.14 2.84 -1.25
N VAL A 68 6.91 3.27 -0.92
CA VAL A 68 6.06 4.06 -1.82
C VAL A 68 6.76 5.31 -2.33
N LEU A 69 7.37 6.09 -1.43
CA LEU A 69 8.04 7.34 -1.80
C LEU A 69 9.36 7.13 -2.59
N SER A 70 9.91 5.91 -2.58
CA SER A 70 11.15 5.58 -3.30
C SER A 70 10.93 5.29 -4.79
N TRP A 71 9.70 4.98 -5.21
CA TRP A 71 9.36 4.70 -6.60
C TRP A 71 8.96 5.99 -7.33
N PRO A 72 9.66 6.40 -8.41
CA PRO A 72 9.39 7.66 -9.12
C PRO A 72 7.93 7.84 -9.57
N GLU A 73 7.28 6.75 -9.95
CA GLU A 73 5.88 6.74 -10.43
C GLU A 73 4.88 6.98 -9.31
N LEU A 74 5.28 6.81 -8.05
CA LEU A 74 4.44 6.92 -6.85
C LEU A 74 4.85 8.08 -5.93
N ALA A 75 6.06 8.61 -6.08
CA ALA A 75 6.68 9.59 -5.18
C ALA A 75 5.85 10.86 -4.98
N ASP A 76 5.12 11.30 -6.02
CA ASP A 76 4.24 12.48 -5.97
C ASP A 76 2.74 12.14 -5.74
N GLY A 77 2.45 10.89 -5.39
CA GLY A 77 1.10 10.37 -5.16
C GLY A 77 0.45 10.89 -3.87
N ASP A 78 -0.85 10.63 -3.75
CA ASP A 78 -1.61 10.90 -2.53
C ASP A 78 -1.52 9.68 -1.60
N ILE A 79 -1.20 9.91 -0.33
CA ILE A 79 -1.15 8.89 0.71
C ILE A 79 -2.21 9.20 1.76
N ALA A 80 -3.14 8.26 1.99
CA ALA A 80 -4.11 8.32 3.07
C ALA A 80 -3.74 7.31 4.15
N LEU A 81 -3.34 7.80 5.33
CA LEU A 81 -3.10 6.99 6.52
C LEU A 81 -4.38 6.89 7.33
N MET A 82 -4.82 5.66 7.58
CA MET A 82 -6.01 5.41 8.36
C MET A 82 -5.75 4.39 9.46
N ASP A 83 -6.20 4.71 10.65
CA ASP A 83 -6.27 3.81 11.80
C ASP A 83 -7.48 4.19 12.65
N VAL A 84 -7.99 3.26 13.46
CA VAL A 84 -9.09 3.57 14.39
C VAL A 84 -8.57 4.27 15.65
N ASP A 85 -7.27 4.14 15.93
CA ASP A 85 -6.61 4.72 17.10
C ASP A 85 -5.93 6.05 16.74
N GLN A 86 -6.51 7.16 17.21
CA GLN A 86 -5.97 8.51 16.98
C GLN A 86 -4.58 8.68 17.58
N GLY A 87 -4.30 8.09 18.74
CA GLY A 87 -2.99 8.21 19.39
C GLY A 87 -1.88 7.59 18.56
N ARG A 88 -2.17 6.49 17.86
CA ARG A 88 -1.22 5.90 16.89
C ARG A 88 -1.06 6.77 15.65
N LEU A 89 -2.14 7.41 15.18
CA LEU A 89 -2.09 8.37 14.07
C LEU A 89 -1.26 9.61 14.40
N ASP A 90 -1.31 10.10 15.64
CA ASP A 90 -0.53 11.24 16.12
C ASP A 90 0.99 10.96 16.10
N LEU A 91 1.39 9.69 16.11
CA LEU A 91 2.79 9.28 15.94
C LEU A 91 3.19 9.16 14.47
N ILE A 92 2.41 8.42 13.67
CA ILE A 92 2.79 8.11 12.28
C ILE A 92 2.58 9.29 11.32
N GLY A 93 1.58 10.15 11.56
CA GLY A 93 1.27 11.30 10.72
C GLY A 93 2.46 12.28 10.59
N PRO A 94 2.99 12.81 11.71
CA PRO A 94 4.16 13.69 11.68
C PRO A 94 5.40 13.02 11.09
N LEU A 95 5.60 11.71 11.34
CA LEU A 95 6.69 10.95 10.76
C LEU A 95 6.58 10.88 9.22
N ALA A 96 5.41 10.56 8.70
CA ALA A 96 5.15 10.51 7.26
C ALA A 96 5.33 11.89 6.61
N ALA A 97 4.79 12.96 7.22
CA ALA A 97 4.96 14.32 6.74
C ALA A 97 6.45 14.73 6.71
N ARG A 98 7.21 14.34 7.72
CA ARG A 98 8.66 14.53 7.75
C ARG A 98 9.36 13.78 6.61
N MET A 99 9.01 12.52 6.36
CA MET A 99 9.62 11.74 5.27
C MET A 99 9.38 12.38 3.90
N ILE A 100 8.16 12.86 3.63
CA ILE A 100 7.81 13.57 2.40
C ILE A 100 8.69 14.81 2.22
N ARG A 101 8.79 15.63 3.27
CA ARG A 101 9.61 16.86 3.25
C ARG A 101 11.10 16.54 3.07
N ASP A 102 11.62 15.58 3.83
CA ASP A 102 13.05 15.25 3.83
C ASP A 102 13.48 14.62 2.49
N LEU A 103 12.57 13.93 1.78
CA LEU A 103 12.80 13.42 0.41
C LEU A 103 12.57 14.46 -0.69
N GLY A 104 11.93 15.59 -0.38
CA GLY A 104 11.64 16.65 -1.36
C GLY A 104 10.63 16.26 -2.44
N VAL A 105 9.73 15.32 -2.13
CA VAL A 105 8.70 14.81 -3.07
C VAL A 105 7.37 15.51 -2.88
N GLY A 106 6.55 15.53 -3.93
CA GLY A 106 5.27 16.25 -3.99
C GLY A 106 4.07 15.47 -3.47
N ALA A 107 4.27 14.41 -2.67
CA ALA A 107 3.20 13.60 -2.11
C ALA A 107 2.27 14.42 -1.21
N ARG A 108 0.96 14.16 -1.28
CA ARG A 108 -0.01 14.72 -0.33
C ARG A 108 -0.38 13.70 0.73
N LEU A 109 -0.46 14.14 1.97
CA LEU A 109 -0.80 13.29 3.10
C LEU A 109 -2.19 13.60 3.63
N THR A 110 -3.01 12.58 3.80
CA THR A 110 -4.24 12.60 4.59
C THR A 110 -4.07 11.67 5.78
N VAL A 111 -4.45 12.10 6.98
CA VAL A 111 -4.45 11.29 8.19
C VAL A 111 -5.85 11.33 8.77
N THR A 112 -6.49 10.17 8.96
CA THR A 112 -7.90 10.12 9.34
C THR A 112 -8.27 8.85 10.10
N THR A 113 -9.25 8.96 11.00
CA THR A 113 -9.92 7.79 11.60
C THR A 113 -11.13 7.33 10.79
N ASP A 114 -11.58 8.11 9.81
CA ASP A 114 -12.68 7.76 8.92
C ASP A 114 -12.21 6.90 7.75
N ARG A 115 -12.61 5.63 7.78
CA ARG A 115 -12.34 4.66 6.70
C ARG A 115 -12.91 5.09 5.35
N LYS A 116 -14.09 5.72 5.31
CA LYS A 116 -14.70 6.15 4.04
C LYS A 116 -13.87 7.26 3.40
N ALA A 117 -13.46 8.25 4.19
CA ALA A 117 -12.58 9.33 3.73
C ALA A 117 -11.22 8.82 3.24
N ALA A 118 -10.66 7.78 3.90
CA ALA A 118 -9.41 7.17 3.46
C ALA A 118 -9.53 6.44 2.11
N LEU A 119 -10.66 5.76 1.88
CA LEU A 119 -10.91 4.95 0.68
C LEU A 119 -11.39 5.77 -0.52
N GLU A 120 -11.89 6.99 -0.29
CA GLU A 120 -12.41 7.83 -1.35
C GLU A 120 -11.33 8.12 -2.41
N GLY A 121 -11.60 7.69 -3.64
CA GLY A 121 -10.71 7.87 -4.79
C GLY A 121 -9.40 7.07 -4.75
N ALA A 122 -9.25 6.09 -3.84
CA ALA A 122 -8.05 5.27 -3.77
C ALA A 122 -7.91 4.35 -5.00
N ASP A 123 -6.76 4.40 -5.66
CA ASP A 123 -6.38 3.46 -6.72
C ASP A 123 -5.81 2.16 -6.11
N TYR A 124 -5.18 2.28 -4.93
CA TYR A 124 -4.60 1.16 -4.19
C TYR A 124 -5.01 1.22 -2.72
N VAL A 125 -5.25 0.03 -2.15
CA VAL A 125 -5.53 -0.14 -0.73
C VAL A 125 -4.57 -1.16 -0.15
N ILE A 126 -3.76 -0.74 0.81
CA ILE A 126 -2.86 -1.61 1.58
C ILE A 126 -3.48 -1.77 2.96
N THR A 127 -3.71 -3.01 3.38
CA THR A 127 -4.32 -3.32 4.69
C THR A 127 -3.31 -3.99 5.59
N THR A 128 -3.07 -3.38 6.75
CA THR A 128 -2.10 -3.82 7.77
C THR A 128 -2.78 -3.90 9.14
N LEU A 129 -4.05 -4.31 9.10
CA LEU A 129 -4.97 -4.35 10.23
C LEU A 129 -4.73 -5.61 11.04
N ALA A 130 -4.59 -5.47 12.36
CA ALA A 130 -4.62 -6.59 13.29
C ALA A 130 -5.80 -6.38 14.26
N VAL A 131 -7.00 -6.79 13.82
CA VAL A 131 -8.24 -6.54 14.55
C VAL A 131 -8.24 -7.33 15.87
N GLY A 132 -8.48 -6.65 16.99
CA GLY A 132 -8.49 -7.28 18.32
C GLY A 132 -7.10 -7.62 18.85
N TYR A 133 -6.04 -7.30 18.10
CA TYR A 133 -4.67 -7.52 18.56
C TYR A 133 -4.23 -6.34 19.43
N ALA A 134 -4.18 -6.58 20.74
CA ALA A 134 -3.52 -5.72 21.71
C ALA A 134 -2.22 -6.38 22.16
N TYR A 135 -1.18 -5.59 22.46
CA TYR A 135 0.09 -6.08 23.01
C TYR A 135 -0.03 -6.51 24.49
N GLU A 136 -1.22 -6.94 24.89
CA GLU A 136 -1.58 -7.25 26.26
C GLU A 136 -1.40 -8.76 26.50
N PRO A 137 -0.74 -9.17 27.60
CA PRO A 137 -0.43 -10.57 27.86
C PRO A 137 -1.68 -11.41 28.16
N ASP A 138 -2.77 -10.80 28.61
CA ASP A 138 -4.05 -11.45 28.93
C ASP A 138 -5.00 -11.59 27.72
N ARG A 139 -4.51 -11.29 26.50
CA ARG A 139 -5.30 -11.45 25.28
C ARG A 139 -5.85 -12.89 25.18
N PRO A 140 -7.13 -13.08 24.79
CA PRO A 140 -7.77 -14.40 24.79
C PRO A 140 -7.01 -15.47 23.98
N ASP A 141 -6.33 -15.07 22.91
CA ASP A 141 -5.52 -15.94 22.06
C ASP A 141 -4.19 -16.38 22.69
N VAL A 142 -3.77 -15.77 23.82
CA VAL A 142 -2.67 -16.26 24.67
C VAL A 142 -3.20 -16.89 25.95
N ALA A 143 -4.10 -16.19 26.65
CA ALA A 143 -4.57 -16.60 27.98
C ALA A 143 -5.38 -17.90 27.97
N ILE A 144 -6.25 -18.12 26.96
CA ILE A 144 -7.06 -19.35 26.89
C ILE A 144 -6.16 -20.57 26.67
N PRO A 145 -5.25 -20.60 25.67
CA PRO A 145 -4.27 -21.68 25.53
C PRO A 145 -3.46 -21.94 26.81
N GLU A 146 -2.96 -20.88 27.45
CA GLU A 146 -2.13 -21.00 28.64
C GLU A 146 -2.89 -21.64 29.80
N ALA A 147 -4.17 -21.28 30.00
CA ALA A 147 -5.04 -21.90 30.99
C ALA A 147 -5.27 -23.41 30.74
N HIS A 148 -5.02 -23.90 29.52
CA HIS A 148 -5.08 -25.31 29.13
C HIS A 148 -3.70 -25.96 28.99
N GLY A 149 -2.63 -25.33 29.48
CA GLY A 149 -1.26 -25.87 29.45
C GLY A 149 -0.56 -25.74 28.11
N LEU A 150 -1.08 -24.92 27.19
CA LEU A 150 -0.48 -24.63 25.89
C LEU A 150 0.14 -23.23 25.87
N HIS A 151 1.47 -23.15 25.94
CA HIS A 151 2.18 -21.89 25.82
C HIS A 151 2.34 -21.49 24.34
N GLN A 152 1.64 -20.43 23.90
CA GLN A 152 1.84 -19.87 22.57
C GLN A 152 3.14 -19.06 22.51
N THR A 153 4.04 -19.42 21.59
CA THR A 153 5.34 -18.75 21.39
C THR A 153 5.30 -17.53 20.48
N VAL A 154 4.14 -17.23 19.89
CA VAL A 154 3.93 -16.07 19.02
C VAL A 154 2.95 -15.14 19.72
N ALA A 155 3.49 -14.20 20.48
CA ALA A 155 2.76 -13.05 20.99
C ALA A 155 3.00 -11.85 20.08
#